data_AF-A0A815XA25-F1
#
_entry.id   AF-A0A815XA25-F1
#
_cell.length_a   1.000
_cell.length_b   1.000
_cell.length_c   1.000
_cell.angle_alpha   90.00
_cell.angle_beta   90.00
_cell.angle_gamma   90.00
#
_symmetry.space_group_name_H-M   'P 1'
#
loop_
_entity.id
_entity.type
_entity.pdbx_description
1 polymer ?
#
loop_
_entity_poly.entity_id
_entity_poly.type
_entity_poly.pdbx_seq_one_letter_code
_entity_poly.pdbx_strand_id
1 'polypeptide(L)'
;MSNSKLVYPVQFPLVGLDVRRFLSTKRNNDGDSGAEDDQQDVPNQNQQEQYGLYDIFAVCNHRGSMSNGHYTAYCKNPVTGKWFCYDDHLVSELDPSRVCTPDAYILFYRRRDTLPSPTLESIPRSPSSLPSSQEKQQSVDLIVNDFDERLNLD
;
A
#
# COMPACT_ATOMS: atom_id res chain seq x y z
N MET A 1 -24.75 -26.00 -10.83
CA MET A 1 -23.49 -25.29 -11.11
C MET A 1 -22.42 -25.93 -10.23
N SER A 2 -21.29 -26.37 -10.78
CA SER A 2 -20.20 -26.91 -9.96
C SER A 2 -19.51 -25.77 -9.20
N ASN A 3 -19.46 -25.84 -7.86
CA ASN A 3 -18.69 -24.93 -7.02
C ASN A 3 -17.18 -25.25 -7.12
N SER A 4 -16.61 -24.94 -8.28
CA SER A 4 -15.18 -25.13 -8.55
C SER A 4 -14.45 -23.81 -8.35
N LYS A 5 -13.34 -23.85 -7.61
CA LYS A 5 -12.47 -22.67 -7.44
C LYS A 5 -11.90 -22.25 -8.80
N LEU A 6 -11.94 -20.95 -9.09
CA LEU A 6 -11.24 -20.38 -10.23
C LEU A 6 -9.74 -20.24 -9.87
N VAL A 7 -8.87 -20.84 -10.68
CA VAL A 7 -7.41 -20.83 -10.49
C VAL A 7 -6.74 -20.03 -11.63
N TYR A 8 -7.48 -19.10 -12.24
CA TYR A 8 -6.93 -18.26 -13.30
C TYR A 8 -6.01 -17.20 -12.68
N PRO A 9 -4.76 -17.09 -13.13
CA PRO A 9 -3.84 -16.09 -12.60
C PRO A 9 -4.32 -14.70 -12.97
N VAL A 10 -4.51 -13.85 -11.95
CA VAL A 10 -4.75 -12.42 -12.12
C VAL A 10 -3.43 -11.69 -11.96
N GLN A 11 -3.00 -11.00 -13.01
CA GLN A 11 -1.84 -10.12 -12.93
C GLN A 11 -2.25 -8.80 -12.30
N PHE A 12 -1.47 -8.33 -11.34
CA PHE A 12 -1.70 -7.07 -10.65
C PHE A 12 -0.39 -6.31 -10.44
N PRO A 13 -0.40 -4.96 -10.54
CA PRO A 13 0.79 -4.16 -10.39
C PRO A 13 1.22 -4.10 -8.92
N LEU A 14 2.50 -4.39 -8.63
CA LEU A 14 3.02 -4.24 -7.27
C LEU A 14 3.12 -2.76 -6.84
N VAL A 15 3.25 -1.87 -7.82
CA VAL A 15 3.56 -0.46 -7.63
C VAL A 15 2.73 0.35 -8.62
N GLY A 16 2.07 1.41 -8.15
CA GLY A 16 1.41 2.38 -9.01
C GLY A 16 0.12 1.89 -9.65
N LEU A 17 -0.71 1.13 -8.92
CA LEU A 17 -2.08 0.87 -9.33
C LEU A 17 -2.85 2.19 -9.42
N ASP A 18 -3.16 2.61 -10.64
CA ASP A 18 -3.93 3.83 -10.92
C ASP A 18 -5.43 3.54 -10.96
N VAL A 19 -6.13 3.97 -9.91
CA VAL A 19 -7.58 3.80 -9.80
C VAL A 19 -8.37 5.03 -10.25
N ARG A 20 -7.72 6.13 -10.67
CA ARG A 20 -8.38 7.40 -11.00
C ARG A 20 -9.49 7.24 -12.02
N ARG A 21 -9.30 6.34 -13.00
CA ARG A 21 -10.29 6.02 -14.04
C ARG A 21 -11.62 5.44 -13.50
N PHE A 22 -11.60 4.89 -12.29
CA PHE A 22 -12.76 4.27 -11.65
C PHE A 22 -13.41 5.19 -10.61
N LEU A 23 -12.80 6.34 -10.31
CA LEU A 23 -13.36 7.32 -9.40
C LEU A 23 -14.40 8.16 -10.12
N SER A 24 -15.54 8.39 -9.47
CA SER A 24 -16.52 9.34 -9.97
C SER A 24 -15.92 10.74 -9.93
N THR A 25 -15.66 11.32 -11.10
CA THR A 25 -15.43 12.75 -11.18
C THR A 25 -16.79 13.40 -11.01
N LYS A 26 -16.98 14.15 -9.91
CA LYS A 26 -18.15 15.02 -9.77
C LYS A 26 -18.16 15.94 -11.00
N ARG A 27 -19.06 15.66 -11.96
CA ARG A 27 -19.31 16.55 -13.10
C ARG A 27 -19.88 17.83 -12.49
N ASN A 28 -19.03 18.83 -12.29
CA ASN A 28 -19.49 20.18 -12.01
C ASN A 28 -20.12 20.72 -13.29
N ASN A 29 -21.38 20.37 -13.51
CA ASN A 29 -22.17 20.91 -14.60
C ASN A 29 -23.64 20.94 -14.19
N ASP A 30 -23.93 21.69 -13.12
CA ASP A 30 -25.20 22.39 -12.94
C ASP A 30 -24.82 23.79 -12.45
N GLY A 31 -25.05 24.79 -13.29
CA GLY A 31 -24.57 26.14 -13.10
C GLY A 31 -25.23 26.83 -11.91
N ASP A 32 -24.42 27.44 -11.06
CA ASP A 32 -24.85 28.58 -10.27
C ASP A 32 -23.65 29.51 -10.08
N SER A 33 -23.78 30.71 -10.65
CA SER A 33 -22.82 31.80 -10.58
C SER A 33 -23.02 32.53 -9.26
N GLY A 34 -22.31 32.08 -8.22
CA GLY A 34 -22.13 32.82 -6.97
C GLY A 34 -20.63 33.01 -6.74
N ALA A 35 -20.13 34.19 -7.07
CA ALA A 35 -18.80 34.63 -6.67
C ALA A 35 -18.79 34.88 -5.16
N GLU A 36 -17.80 34.35 -4.44
CA GLU A 36 -17.18 35.00 -3.29
C GLU A 36 -15.88 34.30 -2.92
N ASP A 37 -14.96 35.14 -2.47
CA ASP A 37 -13.52 35.02 -2.25
C ASP A 37 -13.18 33.99 -1.16
N ASP A 38 -12.29 33.03 -1.44
CA ASP A 38 -11.43 32.46 -0.41
C ASP A 38 -10.23 31.71 -1.01
N GLN A 39 -9.07 32.01 -0.41
CA GLN A 39 -7.71 31.60 -0.74
C GLN A 39 -7.64 30.19 -1.37
N GLN A 40 -7.26 30.11 -2.65
CA GLN A 40 -6.96 28.84 -3.30
C GLN A 40 -5.76 28.19 -2.61
N ASP A 41 -6.07 27.19 -1.79
CA ASP A 41 -5.15 26.16 -1.34
C ASP A 41 -4.72 25.37 -2.58
N VAL A 42 -3.73 25.91 -3.30
CA VAL A 42 -3.19 25.30 -4.52
C VAL A 42 -2.64 23.94 -4.10
N PRO A 43 -3.25 22.81 -4.52
CA PRO A 43 -2.75 21.52 -4.10
C PRO A 43 -1.33 21.41 -4.63
N ASN A 44 -0.38 21.13 -3.73
CA ASN A 44 1.01 20.92 -4.10
C ASN A 44 1.03 19.97 -5.31
N GLN A 45 1.65 20.36 -6.43
CA GLN A 45 1.61 19.60 -7.69
C GLN A 45 1.96 18.11 -7.47
N ASN A 46 2.85 17.84 -6.50
CA ASN A 46 3.21 16.49 -6.07
C ASN A 46 2.06 15.68 -5.47
N GLN A 47 1.11 16.28 -4.75
CA GLN A 47 -0.05 15.59 -4.18
C GLN A 47 -1.07 15.21 -5.26
N GLN A 48 -1.26 16.07 -6.27
CA GLN A 48 -2.11 15.75 -7.43
C GLN A 48 -1.55 14.58 -8.25
N GLU A 49 -0.23 14.49 -8.40
CA GLU A 49 0.41 13.39 -9.13
C GLU A 49 0.26 12.03 -8.43
N GLN A 50 0.25 12.00 -7.10
CA GLN A 50 0.09 10.76 -6.32
C GLN A 50 -1.37 10.40 -6.03
N TYR A 51 -2.31 11.30 -6.31
CA TYR A 51 -3.74 11.06 -6.07
C TYR A 51 -4.23 9.84 -6.86
N GLY A 52 -4.89 8.92 -6.17
CA GLY A 52 -5.43 7.71 -6.78
C GLY A 52 -4.36 6.68 -7.22
N LEU A 53 -3.10 6.85 -6.83
CA LEU A 53 -2.06 5.83 -6.97
C LEU A 53 -1.95 4.98 -5.71
N TYR A 54 -1.87 3.67 -5.90
CA TYR A 54 -1.77 2.70 -4.82
C TYR A 54 -0.59 1.74 -5.03
N ASP A 55 0.06 1.35 -3.94
CA ASP A 55 1.07 0.29 -3.94
C ASP A 55 0.56 -0.90 -3.14
N ILE A 56 0.83 -2.11 -3.61
CA ILE A 56 0.47 -3.32 -2.86
C ILE A 56 1.48 -3.51 -1.72
N PHE A 57 0.98 -3.94 -0.56
CA PHE A 57 1.83 -4.26 0.59
C PHE A 57 1.51 -5.61 1.21
N ALA A 58 0.35 -6.21 0.92
CA ALA A 58 0.07 -7.58 1.30
C ALA A 58 -0.81 -8.32 0.29
N VAL A 59 -0.67 -9.64 0.24
CA VAL A 59 -1.48 -10.58 -0.53
C VAL A 59 -1.87 -11.73 0.37
N CYS A 60 -3.17 -11.98 0.54
CA CYS A 60 -3.66 -13.22 1.11
C CYS A 60 -3.87 -14.23 -0.02
N ASN A 61 -3.19 -15.36 0.09
CA ASN A 61 -3.30 -16.46 -0.85
C ASN A 61 -4.20 -17.53 -0.25
N HIS A 62 -5.02 -18.16 -1.08
CA HIS A 62 -5.79 -19.34 -0.72
C HIS A 62 -5.32 -20.49 -1.61
N ARG A 63 -4.86 -21.59 -1.03
CA ARG A 63 -4.51 -22.83 -1.75
C ARG A 63 -5.56 -23.90 -1.48
N GLY A 64 -5.89 -24.73 -2.47
CA GLY A 64 -6.89 -25.78 -2.32
C GLY A 64 -8.24 -25.47 -2.96
N SER A 65 -9.29 -26.14 -2.49
CA SER A 65 -10.64 -26.15 -3.07
C SER A 65 -11.57 -25.11 -2.44
N MET A 66 -12.81 -24.98 -2.93
CA MET A 66 -13.80 -24.10 -2.31
C MET A 66 -14.23 -24.55 -0.90
N SER A 67 -14.15 -25.84 -0.59
CA SER A 67 -14.64 -26.39 0.68
C SER A 67 -13.53 -26.61 1.72
N ASN A 68 -12.28 -26.70 1.26
CA ASN A 68 -11.12 -26.91 2.11
C ASN A 68 -9.88 -26.33 1.43
N GLY A 69 -9.09 -25.60 2.20
CA GLY A 69 -7.89 -24.94 1.71
C GLY A 69 -7.02 -24.40 2.83
N HIS A 70 -5.91 -23.78 2.43
CA HIS A 70 -4.92 -23.21 3.32
C HIS A 70 -4.66 -21.75 2.97
N TYR A 71 -4.65 -20.89 3.98
CA TYR A 71 -4.40 -19.46 3.80
C TYR A 71 -2.97 -19.13 4.20
N THR A 72 -2.28 -18.39 3.33
CA THR A 72 -0.93 -17.87 3.58
C THR A 72 -0.87 -16.41 3.21
N ALA A 73 0.01 -15.64 3.84
CA ALA A 73 0.13 -14.22 3.58
C ALA A 73 1.50 -13.87 3.02
N TYR A 74 1.54 -13.07 1.95
CA TYR A 74 2.75 -12.41 1.50
C TYR A 74 2.67 -10.95 1.94
N CYS A 75 3.60 -10.49 2.77
CA CYS A 75 3.60 -9.12 3.27
C CYS A 75 4.94 -8.45 2.98
N LYS A 76 4.88 -7.19 2.58
CA LYS A 76 6.05 -6.33 2.41
C LYS A 76 6.36 -5.66 3.75
N ASN A 77 7.58 -5.87 4.24
CA ASN A 77 8.06 -5.16 5.41
C ASN A 77 8.20 -3.67 5.06
N PRO A 78 7.55 -2.76 5.80
CA PRO A 78 7.50 -1.33 5.44
C PRO A 78 8.85 -0.63 5.56
N VAL A 79 9.78 -1.16 6.35
CA VAL A 79 11.11 -0.57 6.59
C VAL A 79 12.14 -1.09 5.61
N THR A 80 12.27 -2.41 5.52
CA THR A 80 13.29 -3.04 4.66
C THR A 80 12.86 -3.08 3.21
N GLY A 81 11.56 -2.93 2.93
CA GLY A 81 10.98 -3.08 1.60
C GLY A 81 10.98 -4.52 1.07
N LYS A 82 11.47 -5.48 1.86
CA LYS A 82 11.53 -6.91 1.51
C LYS A 82 10.17 -7.57 1.68
N TRP A 83 9.91 -8.58 0.85
CA TRP A 83 8.72 -9.40 0.96
C TRP A 83 8.98 -10.64 1.79
N PHE A 84 7.97 -11.07 2.53
CA PHE A 84 8.01 -12.29 3.32
C PHE A 84 6.74 -13.10 3.09
N CYS A 85 6.90 -14.42 3.03
CA CYS A 85 5.83 -15.40 3.08
C CYS A 85 5.63 -15.87 4.51
N TYR A 86 4.40 -15.75 5.00
CA TYR A 86 3.93 -16.23 6.30
C TYR A 86 3.01 -17.42 6.06
N ASP A 87 3.48 -18.59 6.49
CA ASP A 87 2.80 -19.88 6.39
C ASP A 87 2.73 -20.48 7.80
N ASP A 88 1.67 -20.13 8.53
CA ASP A 88 1.48 -20.42 9.95
C ASP A 88 2.69 -20.01 10.82
N HIS A 89 3.53 -20.98 11.18
CA HIS A 89 4.70 -20.82 12.03
C HIS A 89 5.98 -20.55 11.23
N LEU A 90 5.93 -20.68 9.90
CA LEU A 90 7.08 -20.52 9.02
C LEU A 90 7.05 -19.14 8.36
N VAL A 91 8.17 -18.43 8.50
CA VAL A 91 8.40 -17.14 7.84
C VAL A 91 9.62 -17.26 6.94
N SER A 92 9.48 -16.88 5.67
CA SER A 92 10.57 -16.93 4.70
C SER A 92 10.61 -15.68 3.83
N GLU A 93 11.81 -15.23 3.45
CA GLU A 93 11.96 -14.13 2.50
C GLU A 93 11.45 -14.55 1.12
N LEU A 94 10.74 -13.65 0.44
CA LEU A 94 10.10 -13.87 -0.84
C LEU A 94 10.62 -12.84 -1.86
N ASP A 95 10.93 -13.29 -3.07
CA ASP A 95 11.25 -12.38 -4.16
C ASP A 95 9.98 -11.66 -4.66
N PRO A 96 10.01 -10.33 -4.90
CA PRO A 96 8.84 -9.60 -5.40
C PRO A 96 8.19 -10.20 -6.66
N SER A 97 8.97 -10.82 -7.55
CA SER A 97 8.46 -11.47 -8.77
C SER A 97 7.53 -12.66 -8.48
N ARG A 98 7.59 -13.22 -7.27
CA ARG A 98 6.80 -14.38 -6.83
C ARG A 98 5.54 -13.99 -6.07
N VAL A 99 5.28 -12.70 -5.89
CA VAL A 99 4.08 -12.20 -5.19
C VAL A 99 2.82 -12.47 -6.00
N CYS A 100 2.89 -12.32 -7.33
CA CYS A 100 1.79 -12.65 -8.23
C CYS A 100 1.69 -14.17 -8.40
N THR A 101 0.65 -14.77 -7.82
CA THR A 101 0.39 -16.21 -7.93
C THR A 101 -1.06 -16.49 -8.33
N PRO A 102 -1.36 -17.67 -8.90
CA PRO A 102 -2.75 -18.11 -9.14
C PRO A 102 -3.57 -18.28 -7.84
N ASP A 103 -2.90 -18.36 -6.69
CA ASP A 103 -3.54 -18.50 -5.38
C ASP A 103 -3.89 -17.16 -4.74
N ALA A 104 -3.45 -16.03 -5.33
CA ALA A 104 -3.74 -14.69 -4.83
C ALA A 104 -5.26 -14.46 -4.78
N TYR A 105 -5.77 -14.19 -3.59
CA TYR A 105 -7.20 -14.11 -3.32
C TYR A 105 -7.63 -12.72 -2.85
N ILE A 106 -6.96 -12.17 -1.83
CA ILE A 106 -7.22 -10.82 -1.33
C ILE A 106 -5.96 -9.98 -1.49
N LEU A 107 -6.09 -8.81 -2.09
CA LEU A 107 -4.99 -7.88 -2.35
C LEU A 107 -5.15 -6.64 -1.47
N PHE A 108 -4.11 -6.29 -0.73
CA PHE A 108 -4.10 -5.11 0.14
C PHE A 108 -3.22 -4.03 -0.47
N TYR A 109 -3.86 -2.94 -0.87
CA TYR A 109 -3.25 -1.77 -1.48
C TYR A 109 -3.32 -0.58 -0.53
N ARG A 110 -2.24 0.21 -0.47
CA ARG A 110 -2.19 1.47 0.29
C ARG A 110 -2.08 2.65 -0.67
N ARG A 111 -2.78 3.74 -0.36
CA ARG A 111 -2.76 4.98 -1.15
C ARG A 111 -1.43 5.72 -0.91
N ARG A 112 -0.89 6.35 -1.95
CA ARG A 112 0.40 7.05 -1.85
C ARG A 112 0.32 8.45 -1.27
N ASP A 113 -0.75 9.17 -1.57
CA ASP A 113 -1.01 10.53 -1.09
C ASP A 113 -1.31 10.62 0.42
N THR A 114 -1.59 9.50 1.09
CA THR A 114 -1.76 9.41 2.56
C THR A 114 -0.46 9.10 3.29
N LEU A 115 0.61 8.75 2.56
CA LEU A 115 1.92 8.57 3.17
C LEU A 115 2.48 9.96 3.49
N PRO A 116 2.99 10.18 4.71
CA PRO A 116 3.77 11.38 4.97
C PRO A 116 4.89 11.40 3.93
N SER A 117 4.93 12.44 3.10
CA SER A 117 6.12 12.70 2.29
C SER A 117 7.30 12.70 3.25
N PRO A 118 8.42 12.02 2.95
CA PRO A 118 9.62 12.17 3.76
C PRO A 118 9.97 13.66 3.71
N THR A 119 9.57 14.40 4.74
CA THR A 119 9.86 15.81 4.84
C THR A 119 11.38 15.91 4.90
N LEU A 120 11.94 16.68 3.98
CA LEU A 120 13.38 16.97 3.90
C LEU A 120 13.93 17.60 5.19
N GLU A 121 13.08 17.90 6.17
CA GLU A 121 13.43 18.35 7.52
C GLU A 121 13.97 17.23 8.44
N SER A 122 13.97 15.97 8.01
CA SER A 122 14.51 14.84 8.81
C SER A 122 15.84 14.29 8.31
N ILE A 123 16.49 14.89 7.30
CA ILE A 123 17.86 14.54 6.94
C ILE A 123 18.80 15.26 7.93
N PRO A 124 19.40 14.58 8.93
CA PRO A 124 20.56 15.17 9.59
C PRO A 124 21.59 15.43 8.50
N ARG A 125 21.97 16.70 8.34
CA ARG A 125 23.12 17.09 7.51
C ARG A 125 24.23 16.10 7.79
N SER A 126 24.71 15.45 6.74
CA SER A 126 25.74 14.41 6.77
C SER A 126 26.66 14.47 7.98
N PRO A 127 26.90 13.32 8.62
CA PRO A 127 28.28 12.86 8.61
C PRO A 127 28.36 11.44 8.06
N SER A 128 29.42 11.25 7.29
CA SER A 128 30.01 10.04 6.73
C SER A 128 30.11 8.82 7.68
N SER A 129 28.99 8.25 8.14
CA SER A 129 28.98 6.96 8.84
C SER A 129 27.68 6.20 8.58
N LEU A 130 27.81 4.90 8.30
CA LEU A 130 26.71 3.95 8.19
C LEU A 130 25.75 4.11 9.40
N PRO A 131 24.43 4.25 9.19
CA PRO A 131 23.49 4.42 10.29
C PRO A 131 23.51 3.18 11.18
N SER A 132 23.61 3.42 12.48
CA SER A 132 23.65 2.38 13.49
C SER A 132 22.31 1.63 13.57
N SER A 133 22.31 0.38 14.04
CA SER A 133 21.10 -0.44 14.15
C SER A 133 20.00 0.22 15.00
N GLN A 134 20.35 1.14 15.90
CA GLN A 134 19.41 1.84 16.78
C GLN A 134 18.58 2.92 16.06
N GLU A 135 19.18 3.70 15.15
CA GLU A 135 18.45 4.73 14.39
C GLU A 135 17.49 4.12 13.36
N LYS A 136 17.88 2.98 12.79
CA LYS A 136 16.96 2.16 12.00
C LYS A 136 15.78 1.71 12.86
N GLN A 137 16.03 1.18 14.06
CA GLN A 137 14.98 0.71 14.97
C GLN A 137 14.01 1.82 15.39
N GLN A 138 14.49 3.02 15.72
CA GLN A 138 13.60 4.16 16.05
C GLN A 138 12.74 4.59 14.85
N SER A 139 13.29 4.59 13.65
CA SER A 139 12.53 4.88 12.44
C SER A 139 11.50 3.77 12.15
N VAL A 140 11.85 2.51 12.46
CA VAL A 140 10.94 1.35 12.37
C VAL A 140 9.76 1.54 13.29
N ASP A 141 10.02 1.87 14.55
CA ASP A 141 8.99 2.01 15.58
C ASP A 141 8.04 3.16 15.22
N LEU A 142 8.53 4.28 14.69
CA LEU A 142 7.66 5.39 14.26
C LEU A 142 6.74 5.03 13.08
N ILE A 143 7.24 4.28 12.09
CA ILE A 143 6.44 3.87 10.93
C ILE A 143 5.40 2.81 11.32
N VAL A 144 5.78 1.87 12.19
CA VAL A 144 4.88 0.82 12.69
C VAL A 144 3.84 1.41 13.63
N ASN A 145 4.22 2.32 14.53
CA ASN A 145 3.30 2.97 15.45
C ASN A 145 2.29 3.88 14.72
N ASP A 146 2.70 4.66 13.70
CA ASP A 146 1.75 5.46 12.89
C ASP A 146 0.80 4.55 12.08
N PHE A 147 1.26 3.37 11.65
CA PHE A 147 0.40 2.39 10.98
C PHE A 147 -0.63 1.78 11.95
N ASP A 148 -0.20 1.38 13.15
CA ASP A 148 -1.08 0.81 14.18
C ASP A 148 -2.07 1.85 14.74
N GLU A 149 -1.65 3.11 14.90
CA GLU A 149 -2.54 4.19 15.33
C GLU A 149 -3.63 4.50 14.30
N ARG A 150 -3.32 4.41 12.99
CA ARG A 150 -4.31 4.64 11.92
C ARG A 150 -5.21 3.45 11.62
N LEU A 151 -4.86 2.25 12.09
CA LEU A 151 -5.73 1.07 12.04
C LEU A 151 -6.66 0.96 13.25
N ASN A 152 -6.37 1.68 14.33
CA ASN A 152 -7.24 1.80 15.50
C ASN A 152 -8.26 2.96 15.34
N LEU A 153 -9.01 2.99 14.24
CA LEU A 153 -10.28 3.71 14.24
C LEU A 153 -11.38 2.80 14.83
N ASP A 154 -12.04 3.33 15.87
CA ASP A 154 -13.24 2.82 16.55
C ASP A 154 -14.30 2.25 15.59
#